data_AF-A0A2B7GUY8-F1
#
_entry.id   AF-A0A2B7GUY8-F1
#
_cell.length_a   1.000
_cell.length_b   1.000
_cell.length_c   1.000
_cell.angle_alpha   90.00
_cell.angle_beta   90.00
_cell.angle_gamma   90.00
#
_symmetry.space_group_name_H-M   'P 1'
#
loop_
_entity.id
_entity.type
_entity.pdbx_description
1 polymer ?
#
loop_
_entity_poly.entity_id
_entity_poly.type
_entity_poly.pdbx_seq_one_letter_code
_entity_poly.pdbx_strand_id
1 'polypeptide(L)'
;MAAAEFLQADVDGLDRRALSQYLTVLEDQGRVRDCPGQYLVVSESGSEYLVDARLEACECPDHEFRDRECKHIKRVAYATGERPVPPIVDRDDVAGELGEHVSGEPRWSR
;
A
#
# COMPACT_ATOMS: atom_id res chain seq x y z
N MET A 1 25.75 1.01 -6.83
CA MET A 1 25.21 -0.03 -5.92
C MET A 1 23.67 -0.09 -5.87
N ALA A 2 22.91 0.76 -6.60
CA ALA A 2 21.44 0.80 -6.52
C ALA A 2 20.69 -0.25 -7.40
N ALA A 3 21.37 -0.98 -8.28
CA ALA A 3 20.72 -1.88 -9.24
C ALA A 3 20.33 -3.25 -8.66
N ALA A 4 20.90 -3.65 -7.51
CA ALA A 4 20.63 -4.95 -6.91
C ALA A 4 19.38 -4.97 -6.02
N GLU A 5 18.94 -3.82 -5.50
CA GLU A 5 17.77 -3.71 -4.61
C GLU A 5 16.43 -3.79 -5.35
N PHE A 6 16.37 -3.40 -6.63
CA PHE A 6 15.13 -3.43 -7.41
C PHE A 6 14.71 -4.83 -7.87
N LEU A 7 15.65 -5.75 -8.07
CA LEU A 7 15.38 -7.10 -8.55
C LEU A 7 14.68 -7.99 -7.50
N GLN A 8 14.65 -7.58 -6.22
CA GLN A 8 13.92 -8.25 -5.15
C GLN A 8 12.48 -7.76 -4.97
N ALA A 9 12.05 -6.70 -5.65
CA ALA A 9 10.87 -5.95 -5.23
C ALA A 9 9.53 -6.64 -5.48
N ASP A 10 9.41 -7.67 -6.33
CA ASP A 10 8.12 -8.31 -6.64
C ASP A 10 8.22 -9.83 -6.74
N VAL A 11 9.12 -10.47 -5.98
CA VAL A 11 9.29 -11.95 -6.01
C VAL A 11 7.97 -12.66 -5.73
N ASP A 12 7.13 -12.07 -4.88
CA ASP A 12 5.85 -12.62 -4.44
C ASP A 12 4.66 -12.08 -5.25
N GLY A 13 4.87 -11.17 -6.20
CA GLY A 13 3.81 -10.49 -6.95
C GLY A 13 2.99 -9.48 -6.13
N LEU A 14 3.35 -9.26 -4.86
CA LEU A 14 2.57 -8.44 -3.93
C LEU A 14 2.67 -6.95 -4.24
N ASP A 15 3.83 -6.49 -4.69
CA ASP A 15 4.11 -5.10 -5.01
C ASP A 15 3.39 -4.71 -6.29
N ARG A 16 3.43 -5.57 -7.31
CA ARG A 16 2.61 -5.40 -8.51
C ARG A 16 1.13 -5.33 -8.16
N ARG A 17 0.63 -6.25 -7.33
CA ARG A 17 -0.80 -6.26 -6.93
C ARG A 17 -1.17 -5.05 -6.07
N ALA A 18 -0.27 -4.54 -5.24
CA ALA A 18 -0.49 -3.32 -4.47
C ALA A 18 -0.60 -2.10 -5.40
N LEU A 19 0.07 -2.09 -6.54
CA LEU A 19 0.06 -0.94 -7.45
C LEU A 19 -1.01 -1.05 -8.55
N SER A 20 -1.30 -2.24 -9.05
CA SER A 20 -2.20 -2.44 -10.19
C SER A 20 -3.64 -2.79 -9.82
N GLN A 21 -3.92 -3.19 -8.57
CA GLN A 21 -5.30 -3.41 -8.12
C GLN A 21 -5.89 -2.12 -7.56
N TYR A 22 -7.19 -1.91 -7.78
CA TYR A 22 -7.88 -0.75 -7.25
C TYR A 22 -7.99 -0.86 -5.72
N LEU A 23 -7.17 -0.05 -5.04
CA LEU A 23 -7.04 0.01 -3.59
C LEU A 23 -6.96 1.48 -3.17
N THR A 24 -8.01 2.00 -2.56
CA THR A 24 -8.04 3.36 -2.02
C THR A 24 -7.52 3.33 -0.59
N VAL A 25 -6.57 4.21 -0.27
CA VAL A 25 -6.01 4.34 1.08
C VAL A 25 -6.57 5.61 1.70
N LEU A 26 -7.31 5.48 2.80
CA LEU A 26 -7.92 6.60 3.51
C LEU A 26 -7.22 6.83 4.85
N GLU A 27 -6.82 8.07 5.11
CA GLU A 27 -6.38 8.56 6.42
C GLU A 27 -7.49 9.38 7.09
N ASP A 28 -7.59 9.32 8.42
CA ASP A 28 -8.52 10.14 9.23
C ASP A 28 -10.01 10.05 8.81
N GLN A 29 -10.42 8.89 8.31
CA GLN A 29 -11.78 8.63 7.84
C GLN A 29 -12.31 7.27 8.31
N GLY A 30 -13.65 7.16 8.39
CA GLY A 30 -14.32 5.91 8.75
C GLY A 30 -13.83 5.36 10.10
N ARG A 31 -13.32 4.12 10.07
CA ARG A 31 -12.82 3.39 11.24
C ARG A 31 -11.50 3.93 11.80
N VAL A 32 -10.77 4.75 11.03
CA VAL A 32 -9.44 5.29 11.41
C VAL A 32 -9.47 6.80 11.65
N ARG A 33 -10.65 7.38 11.86
CA ARG A 33 -10.79 8.79 12.28
C ARG A 33 -10.08 9.03 13.61
N ASP A 34 -9.29 10.10 13.68
CA ASP A 34 -8.47 10.49 14.84
C ASP A 34 -7.46 9.40 15.27
N CYS A 35 -7.10 8.47 14.38
CA CYS A 35 -6.15 7.37 14.62
C CYS A 35 -4.88 7.53 13.77
N PRO A 36 -3.92 8.41 14.17
CA PRO A 36 -2.72 8.66 13.38
C PRO A 36 -1.87 7.39 13.21
N GLY A 37 -1.39 7.18 11.97
CA GLY A 37 -0.62 5.99 11.59
C GLY A 37 -1.46 4.75 11.30
N GLN A 38 -2.80 4.86 11.34
CA GLN A 38 -3.72 3.84 10.86
C GLN A 38 -4.44 4.30 9.61
N TYR A 39 -4.66 3.36 8.69
CA TYR A 39 -5.23 3.61 7.39
C TYR A 39 -6.35 2.61 7.12
N LEU A 40 -7.41 3.07 6.46
CA LEU A 40 -8.47 2.21 5.96
C LEU A 40 -8.21 1.97 4.47
N VAL A 41 -7.98 0.71 4.09
CA VAL A 41 -7.79 0.32 2.70
C VAL A 41 -9.08 -0.26 2.15
N VAL A 42 -9.66 0.41 1.15
CA VAL A 42 -10.89 0.00 0.47
C VAL A 42 -10.54 -0.62 -0.88
N SER A 43 -10.96 -1.86 -1.09
CA SER A 43 -10.75 -2.59 -2.34
C SER A 43 -11.88 -2.36 -3.35
N GLU A 44 -11.66 -2.74 -4.61
CA GLU A 44 -12.67 -2.68 -5.69
C GLU A 44 -14.01 -3.34 -5.31
N SER A 45 -13.98 -4.44 -4.55
CA SER A 45 -15.18 -5.14 -4.08
C SER A 45 -15.91 -4.41 -2.95
N GLY A 46 -15.43 -3.25 -2.52
CA GLY A 46 -15.91 -2.50 -1.37
C GLY A 46 -15.50 -3.10 -0.03
N SER A 47 -14.61 -4.10 -0.01
CA SER A 47 -14.10 -4.65 1.24
C SER A 47 -13.08 -3.70 1.85
N GLU A 48 -13.23 -3.45 3.15
CA GLU A 48 -12.38 -2.55 3.93
C GLU A 48 -11.43 -3.34 4.83
N TYR A 49 -10.17 -2.91 4.90
CA TYR A 49 -9.15 -3.50 5.76
C TYR A 49 -8.44 -2.41 6.54
N LEU A 50 -8.40 -2.51 7.88
CA LEU A 50 -7.57 -1.63 8.68
C LEU A 50 -6.11 -2.05 8.56
N VAL A 51 -5.24 -1.06 8.40
CA VAL A 51 -3.79 -1.22 8.36
C VAL A 51 -3.18 -0.31 9.40
N ASP A 52 -2.36 -0.84 10.30
CA ASP A 52 -1.51 -0.03 11.18
C ASP A 52 -0.10 -0.02 10.59
N ALA A 53 0.31 1.12 10.03
CA ALA A 53 1.60 1.26 9.37
C ALA A 53 2.77 1.18 10.37
N ARG A 54 2.54 1.55 11.63
CA ARG A 54 3.57 1.55 12.68
C ARG A 54 3.91 0.16 13.15
N LEU A 55 2.94 -0.75 13.08
CA LEU A 55 3.07 -2.16 13.48
C LEU A 55 3.22 -3.09 12.27
N GLU A 56 3.17 -2.56 11.05
CA GLU A 56 3.10 -3.33 9.80
C GLU A 56 2.02 -4.43 9.85
N ALA A 57 0.86 -4.10 10.43
CA ALA A 57 -0.23 -5.03 10.69
C ALA A 57 -1.44 -4.75 9.80
N CYS A 58 -2.12 -5.80 9.34
CA CYS A 58 -3.32 -5.68 8.52
C CYS A 58 -4.39 -6.72 8.88
N GLU A 59 -5.65 -6.31 8.88
CA GLU A 59 -6.80 -7.19 9.14
C GLU A 59 -7.14 -8.14 7.98
N CYS A 60 -6.39 -8.12 6.88
CA CYS A 60 -6.74 -8.94 5.74
C CYS A 60 -6.39 -10.42 5.96
N PRO A 61 -7.14 -11.36 5.36
CA PRO A 61 -6.87 -12.79 5.49
C PRO A 61 -5.43 -13.18 5.09
N ASP A 62 -4.83 -12.50 4.12
CA ASP A 62 -3.46 -12.82 3.70
C ASP A 62 -2.45 -12.58 4.83
N HIS A 63 -2.59 -11.48 5.56
CA HIS A 63 -1.72 -11.17 6.70
C HIS A 63 -2.07 -12.04 7.91
N GLU A 64 -3.36 -12.17 8.26
CA GLU A 64 -3.82 -12.98 9.41
C GLU A 64 -3.31 -14.43 9.34
N PHE A 65 -3.33 -15.05 8.17
CA PHE A 65 -2.93 -16.45 8.02
C PHE A 65 -1.43 -16.66 7.73
N ARG A 66 -0.71 -15.66 7.22
CA ARG A 66 0.68 -15.82 6.77
C ARG A 66 1.70 -14.98 7.51
N ASP A 67 1.26 -14.05 8.37
CA ASP A 67 2.10 -13.20 9.21
C ASP A 67 3.23 -12.50 8.41
N ARG A 68 2.86 -11.91 7.27
CA ARG A 68 3.78 -11.22 6.35
C ARG A 68 3.20 -9.92 5.85
N GLU A 69 4.04 -9.04 5.28
CA GLU A 69 3.56 -7.86 4.55
C GLU A 69 2.62 -8.28 3.41
N CYS A 70 1.34 -7.93 3.54
CA CYS A 70 0.36 -8.15 2.48
C CYS A 70 0.37 -6.97 1.50
N LYS A 71 -0.35 -7.13 0.38
CA LYS A 71 -0.51 -6.06 -0.63
C LYS A 71 -1.07 -4.75 -0.04
N HIS A 72 -1.87 -4.80 1.04
CA HIS A 72 -2.46 -3.60 1.64
C HIS A 72 -1.44 -2.79 2.43
N ILE A 73 -0.57 -3.44 3.20
CA ILE A 73 0.55 -2.78 3.91
C ILE A 73 1.47 -2.12 2.87
N LYS A 74 1.81 -2.84 1.81
CA LYS A 74 2.61 -2.30 0.71
C LYS A 74 1.93 -1.11 0.04
N ARG A 75 0.63 -1.18 -0.24
CA ARG A 75 -0.17 -0.07 -0.80
C ARG A 75 -0.09 1.17 0.08
N VAL A 76 -0.25 1.02 1.40
CA VAL A 76 -0.15 2.13 2.36
C VAL A 76 1.24 2.76 2.30
N ALA A 77 2.30 1.95 2.39
CA ALA A 77 3.67 2.46 2.33
C ALA A 77 3.98 3.22 1.03
N TYR A 78 3.39 2.80 -0.10
CA TYR A 78 3.48 3.51 -1.37
C TYR A 78 2.67 4.81 -1.39
N ALA A 79 1.45 4.80 -0.84
CA ALA A 79 0.55 5.96 -0.82
C ALA A 79 1.10 7.08 0.06
N THR A 80 1.67 6.75 1.21
CA THR A 80 2.23 7.70 2.18
C THR A 80 3.62 8.19 1.79
N GLY A 81 4.28 7.53 0.83
CA GLY A 81 5.66 7.81 0.44
C GLY A 81 6.72 7.21 1.36
N GLU A 82 6.33 6.41 2.35
CA GLU A 82 7.29 5.66 3.19
C GLU A 82 8.19 4.75 2.36
N ARG A 83 7.63 4.13 1.31
CA ARG A 83 8.36 3.34 0.32
C ARG A 83 8.25 3.99 -1.07
N PRO A 84 9.36 4.13 -1.82
CA PRO A 84 9.27 4.59 -3.19
C PRO A 84 8.60 3.53 -4.06
N VAL A 85 7.66 3.96 -4.92
CA VAL A 85 7.01 3.14 -5.93
C VAL A 85 8.05 2.67 -6.95
N PRO A 86 8.28 1.34 -7.06
CA PRO A 86 9.25 0.79 -8.00
C PRO A 86 8.78 0.86 -9.46
N PRO A 87 9.68 0.82 -10.46
CA PRO A 87 9.34 0.95 -11.88
C PRO A 87 8.88 -0.40 -12.46
N ILE A 88 8.04 -1.13 -11.73
CA ILE A 88 7.49 -2.44 -12.13
C ILE A 88 6.11 -2.33 -12.78
N VAL A 89 5.50 -1.14 -12.68
CA VAL A 89 4.27 -0.70 -13.34
C VAL A 89 4.49 0.72 -13.85
N ASP A 90 3.88 1.04 -14.99
CA ASP A 90 3.87 2.42 -15.48
C ASP A 90 3.06 3.30 -14.53
N ARG A 91 3.44 4.57 -14.40
CA ARG A 91 2.78 5.51 -13.48
C ARG A 91 1.28 5.66 -13.80
N ASP A 92 0.93 5.63 -15.09
CA ASP A 92 -0.44 5.74 -15.57
C ASP A 92 -1.25 4.45 -15.35
N ASP A 93 -0.58 3.32 -15.10
CA ASP A 93 -1.19 2.01 -14.82
C ASP A 93 -1.36 1.74 -13.31
N VAL A 94 -0.90 2.66 -12.45
CA VAL A 94 -1.18 2.57 -11.01
C VAL A 94 -2.67 2.79 -10.79
N ALA A 95 -3.35 1.75 -10.34
CA ALA A 95 -4.79 1.78 -10.15
C ALA A 95 -5.17 2.59 -8.90
N GLY A 96 -6.32 3.23 -8.99
CA GLY A 96 -6.89 4.07 -7.93
C GLY A 96 -6.15 5.40 -7.72
N GLU A 97 -6.70 6.22 -6.85
CA GLU A 97 -6.16 7.54 -6.50
C GLU A 97 -5.01 7.40 -5.48
N LEU A 98 -3.86 6.84 -5.91
CA LEU A 98 -2.71 6.58 -5.03
C LEU A 98 -2.24 7.87 -4.36
N GLY A 99 -2.34 7.91 -3.03
CA GLY A 99 -1.88 9.04 -2.22
C GLY A 99 -2.87 10.20 -2.11
N GLU A 100 -4.04 10.16 -2.75
CA GLU A 100 -4.95 11.31 -2.78
C GLU A 100 -5.65 11.59 -1.44
N HIS A 101 -5.90 10.55 -0.65
CA HIS A 101 -6.65 10.63 0.61
C HIS A 101 -5.76 10.45 1.84
N VAL A 102 -4.47 10.73 1.71
CA VAL A 102 -3.48 10.72 2.80
C VAL A 102 -2.71 12.04 2.82
N SER A 103 -2.15 12.38 3.97
CA SER A 103 -1.33 13.58 4.17
C SER A 103 0.08 13.47 3.59
N GLY A 104 0.56 12.24 3.35
CA GLY A 104 1.81 11.95 2.65
C GLY A 104 1.67 12.06 1.12
N GLU A 105 2.79 11.87 0.42
CA GLU A 105 2.82 11.93 -1.05
C GLU A 105 3.60 10.74 -1.62
N PRO A 106 3.10 10.06 -2.68
CA PRO A 106 3.80 8.95 -3.30
C PRO A 106 5.16 9.37 -3.84
N ARG A 107 6.20 8.64 -3.44
CA ARG A 107 7.55 8.82 -3.97
C ARG A 107 7.81 7.83 -5.09
N TRP A 108 8.34 8.29 -6.21
CA TRP A 108 8.62 7.43 -7.37
C TRP A 108 10.12 7.16 -7.45
N SER A 109 10.52 5.90 -7.61
CA SER A 109 11.90 5.58 -7.93
C SER A 109 12.26 6.03 -9.35
N ARG A 110 13.53 6.35 -9.57
CA ARG A 110 14.09 6.64 -10.90
C ARG A 110 14.37 5.39 -11.71
#